data_AF-A0AAU4DBR7-F1
#
_entry.id   AF-A0AAU4DBR7-F1
#
_cell.length_a   1.000
_cell.length_b   1.000
_cell.length_c   1.000
_cell.angle_alpha   90.00
_cell.angle_beta   90.00
_cell.angle_gamma   90.00
#
_symmetry.space_group_name_H-M   'P 1'
#
loop_
_entity.id
_entity.type
_entity.pdbx_description
1 polymer ?
#
loop_
_entity_poly.entity_id
_entity_poly.type
_entity_poly.pdbx_seq_one_letter_code
_entity_poly.pdbx_strand_id
1 'polypeptide(L)'
;MKMNGITVQGAMAVSALSSLALAALTRGRPRILATAAGFLTVASFLITRFGNVPINGLIKQWAATAAPADHAGILRRWELFNDARTLAAAVAFALLTVLALRETTPSPTADKPQEPA
;
A
#
# COMPACT_ATOMS: atom_id res chain seq x y z
N MET A 1 -8.29 -7.48 -22.13
CA MET A 1 -7.65 -7.35 -20.79
C MET A 1 -8.43 -6.46 -19.79
N LYS A 2 -9.76 -6.27 -19.91
CA LYS A 2 -10.55 -5.47 -18.93
C LYS A 2 -10.54 -6.07 -17.51
N MET A 3 -10.38 -7.39 -17.42
CA MET A 3 -10.45 -8.14 -16.14
C MET A 3 -9.30 -7.81 -15.17
N ASN A 4 -8.06 -7.64 -15.66
CA ASN A 4 -6.90 -7.38 -14.79
C ASN A 4 -7.02 -6.07 -14.00
N GLY A 5 -7.64 -5.04 -14.57
CA GLY A 5 -7.79 -3.75 -13.89
C GLY A 5 -8.70 -3.84 -12.66
N ILE A 6 -9.79 -4.60 -12.77
CA ILE A 6 -10.78 -4.77 -11.69
C ILE A 6 -10.18 -5.63 -10.58
N THR A 7 -9.55 -6.76 -10.94
CA THR A 7 -8.94 -7.66 -9.96
C THR A 7 -7.83 -6.98 -9.16
N VAL A 8 -6.93 -6.24 -9.83
CA VAL A 8 -5.83 -5.54 -9.15
C VAL A 8 -6.34 -4.40 -8.27
N GLN A 9 -7.30 -3.59 -8.74
CA GLN A 9 -7.88 -2.53 -7.91
C GLN A 9 -8.65 -3.09 -6.72
N GLY A 10 -9.35 -4.22 -6.90
CA GLY A 10 -10.02 -4.94 -5.82
C GLY A 10 -9.03 -5.40 -4.76
N ALA A 11 -7.93 -6.03 -5.16
CA ALA A 11 -6.88 -6.47 -4.22
C ALA A 11 -6.26 -5.28 -3.45
N MET A 12 -5.99 -4.16 -4.13
CA MET A 12 -5.47 -2.96 -3.46
C MET A 12 -6.48 -2.35 -2.48
N ALA A 13 -7.76 -2.32 -2.83
CA ALA A 13 -8.81 -1.83 -1.96
C ALA A 13 -8.95 -2.69 -0.69
N VAL A 14 -8.91 -4.02 -0.85
CA VAL A 14 -8.90 -4.95 0.29
C VAL A 14 -7.68 -4.68 1.19
N SER A 15 -6.48 -4.55 0.61
CA SER A 15 -5.27 -4.24 1.39
C SER A 15 -5.38 -2.92 2.17
N ALA A 16 -5.94 -1.87 1.56
CA ALA A 16 -6.18 -0.60 2.22
C ALA A 16 -7.16 -0.74 3.39
N LEU A 17 -8.29 -1.42 3.17
CA LEU A 17 -9.29 -1.66 4.22
C LEU A 17 -8.73 -2.50 5.36
N SER A 18 -7.98 -3.57 5.06
CA SER A 18 -7.33 -4.39 6.09
C SER A 18 -6.32 -3.60 6.91
N SER A 19 -5.52 -2.73 6.28
CA SER A 19 -4.55 -1.89 7.00
C SER A 19 -5.24 -0.86 7.90
N LEU A 20 -6.36 -0.27 7.46
CA LEU A 20 -7.17 0.63 8.27
C LEU A 20 -7.85 -0.10 9.43
N ALA A 21 -8.38 -1.30 9.18
CA ALA A 21 -8.96 -2.14 10.22
C ALA A 21 -7.92 -2.47 11.30
N LEU A 22 -6.70 -2.84 10.89
CA LEU A 22 -5.59 -3.07 11.82
C LEU A 22 -5.32 -1.81 12.66
N ALA A 23 -5.21 -0.64 12.04
CA ALA A 23 -5.01 0.63 12.77
C ALA A 23 -6.13 0.96 13.77
N ALA A 24 -7.38 0.59 13.47
CA ALA A 24 -8.52 0.77 14.36
C ALA A 24 -8.52 -0.21 15.53
N LEU A 25 -8.06 -1.44 15.30
CA LEU A 25 -8.06 -2.53 16.29
C LEU A 25 -6.80 -2.51 17.19
N THR A 26 -5.67 -1.99 16.70
CA THR A 26 -4.44 -1.88 17.48
C THR A 26 -4.51 -0.75 18.51
N ARG A 27 -4.13 -1.03 19.77
CA ARG A 27 -4.07 -0.05 20.86
C ARG A 27 -2.62 0.25 21.27
N GLY A 28 -2.41 1.37 21.95
CA GLY A 28 -1.10 1.76 22.48
C GLY A 28 -0.08 2.16 21.40
N ARG A 29 1.21 2.03 21.70
CA ARG A 29 2.33 2.44 20.83
C ARG A 29 2.32 1.79 19.42
N PRO A 30 1.98 0.49 19.26
CA PRO A 30 1.94 -0.15 17.94
C PRO A 30 0.90 0.48 16.99
N ARG A 31 -0.12 1.17 17.52
CA ARG A 31 -1.15 1.87 16.73
C ARG A 31 -0.57 2.92 15.79
N ILE A 32 0.55 3.56 16.16
CA ILE A 32 1.19 4.58 15.32
C ILE A 32 1.71 3.94 14.02
N LEU A 33 2.37 2.79 14.12
CA LEU A 33 2.88 2.05 12.97
C LEU A 33 1.73 1.57 12.08
N ALA A 34 0.68 0.99 12.68
CA ALA A 34 -0.50 0.54 11.96
C ALA A 34 -1.22 1.70 11.24
N THR A 35 -1.34 2.86 11.89
CA THR A 35 -1.99 4.05 11.31
C THR A 35 -1.18 4.63 10.15
N ALA A 36 0.14 4.75 10.32
CA ALA A 36 1.03 5.21 9.25
C ALA A 36 1.00 4.27 8.04
N ALA A 37 1.04 2.95 8.28
CA ALA A 37 0.90 1.95 7.22
C ALA A 37 -0.45 2.06 6.51
N GLY A 38 -1.55 2.17 7.25
CA GLY A 38 -2.89 2.35 6.69
C GLY A 38 -3.00 3.58 5.80
N PHE A 39 -2.48 4.72 6.26
CA PHE A 39 -2.46 5.96 5.48
C PHE A 39 -1.66 5.80 4.18
N LEU A 40 -0.47 5.20 4.24
CA LEU A 40 0.38 4.97 3.07
C LEU A 40 -0.26 3.99 2.06
N THR A 41 -0.93 2.94 2.53
CA THR A 41 -1.66 2.01 1.67
C THR A 41 -2.82 2.70 0.95
N VAL A 42 -3.58 3.54 1.66
CA VAL A 42 -4.65 4.36 1.07
C VAL A 42 -4.07 5.33 0.05
N ALA A 43 -2.98 6.03 0.38
CA ALA A 43 -2.32 6.95 -0.55
C ALA A 43 -1.87 6.22 -1.83
N SER A 44 -1.22 5.06 -1.72
CA SER A 44 -0.80 4.24 -2.86
C SER A 44 -1.98 3.81 -3.75
N PHE A 45 -3.09 3.42 -3.13
CA PHE A 45 -4.33 3.09 -3.85
C PHE A 45 -4.90 4.30 -4.59
N LEU A 46 -5.01 5.46 -3.93
CA LEU A 46 -5.56 6.68 -4.54
C LEU A 46 -4.67 7.17 -5.69
N ILE A 47 -3.34 7.18 -5.52
CA ILE A 47 -2.40 7.54 -6.58
C ILE A 47 -2.55 6.59 -7.78
N THR A 48 -2.71 5.29 -7.53
CA THR A 48 -2.96 4.33 -8.60
C THR A 48 -4.28 4.61 -9.32
N ARG A 49 -5.36 4.83 -8.56
CA ARG A 49 -6.72 4.96 -9.11
C ARG A 49 -6.93 6.25 -9.88
N PHE A 50 -6.37 7.35 -9.40
CA PHE A 50 -6.59 8.70 -9.94
C PHE A 50 -5.40 9.27 -10.71
N GLY A 51 -4.18 8.77 -10.47
CA GLY A 51 -2.98 9.15 -11.21
C GLY A 51 -2.67 8.16 -12.33
N ASN A 52 -2.17 6.97 -11.98
CA ASN A 52 -1.64 6.03 -12.97
C ASN A 52 -2.71 5.43 -13.89
N VAL A 53 -3.89 5.05 -13.37
CA VAL A 53 -4.94 4.39 -14.17
C VAL A 53 -5.49 5.26 -15.31
N PRO A 54 -5.84 6.54 -15.10
CA PRO A 54 -6.26 7.42 -16.19
C PRO A 54 -5.17 7.60 -17.25
N ILE A 55 -3.92 7.83 -16.83
CA ILE A 55 -2.79 7.99 -17.76
C ILE A 55 -2.53 6.69 -18.55
N ASN A 56 -2.59 5.53 -17.91
CA ASN A 56 -2.52 4.23 -18.60
C ASN A 56 -3.64 4.08 -19.63
N GLY A 57 -4.82 4.65 -19.37
CA GLY A 57 -5.93 4.70 -20.32
C GLY A 57 -5.58 5.53 -21.57
N LEU A 58 -4.97 6.70 -21.38
CA LEU A 58 -4.49 7.55 -22.47
C LEU A 58 -3.39 6.88 -23.29
N ILE A 59 -2.37 6.33 -22.63
CA ILE A 59 -1.25 5.64 -23.30
C ILE A 59 -1.75 4.47 -24.17
N LYS A 60 -2.76 3.73 -23.70
CA LYS A 60 -3.37 2.65 -24.48
C LYS A 60 -4.05 3.13 -25.76
N GLN A 61 -4.58 4.35 -25.78
CA GLN A 61 -5.20 4.91 -26.99
C GLN A 61 -4.15 5.24 -28.06
N TRP A 62 -2.92 5.60 -27.66
CA TRP A 62 -1.84 5.95 -28.59
C TRP A 62 -1.48 4.79 -29.53
N ALA A 63 -1.70 3.55 -29.11
CA ALA A 63 -1.49 2.38 -29.97
C ALA A 63 -2.44 2.34 -31.18
N ALA A 64 -3.62 2.95 -31.07
CA ALA A 64 -4.63 3.01 -32.14
C ALA A 64 -4.61 4.34 -32.91
N THR A 65 -4.07 5.40 -32.30
CA THR A 65 -3.96 6.73 -32.91
C THR A 65 -2.50 7.03 -33.22
N ALA A 66 -1.89 7.92 -32.44
CA ALA A 66 -0.47 8.22 -32.40
C ALA A 66 -0.19 8.89 -31.04
N ALA A 67 1.06 8.88 -30.59
CA ALA A 67 1.43 9.62 -29.40
C ALA A 67 1.30 11.14 -29.65
N PRO A 68 0.78 11.92 -28.69
CA PRO A 68 0.71 13.37 -28.80
C PRO A 68 2.12 14.00 -28.79
N ALA A 69 2.22 15.22 -29.28
CA ALA A 69 3.50 15.96 -29.31
C ALA A 69 4.12 16.12 -27.91
N ASP A 70 3.30 16.22 -26.86
CA ASP A 70 3.76 16.38 -25.46
C ASP A 70 4.01 15.07 -24.70
N HIS A 71 3.99 13.89 -25.37
CA HIS A 71 3.98 12.58 -24.71
C HIS A 71 5.07 12.41 -23.62
N ALA A 72 6.23 13.05 -23.78
CA ALA A 72 7.29 13.08 -22.76
C ALA A 72 6.83 13.68 -21.42
N GLY A 73 6.03 14.75 -21.43
CA GLY A 73 5.44 15.35 -20.23
C GLY A 73 4.41 14.43 -19.57
N ILE A 74 3.61 13.73 -20.36
CA ILE A 74 2.65 12.72 -19.87
C ILE A 74 3.40 11.56 -19.20
N LEU A 75 4.45 11.05 -19.83
CA LEU A 75 5.30 9.99 -19.28
C LEU A 75 5.98 10.44 -17.99
N ARG A 76 6.52 11.66 -17.93
CA ARG A 76 7.13 12.19 -16.71
C ARG A 76 6.14 12.27 -15.53
N ARG A 77 4.89 12.65 -15.80
CA ARG A 77 3.85 12.68 -14.77
C ARG A 77 3.43 11.27 -14.35
N TRP A 78 3.42 10.33 -15.29
CA TRP A 78 3.21 8.92 -14.98
C TRP A 78 4.31 8.36 -14.09
N GLU A 79 5.59 8.64 -14.39
CA GLU A 79 6.75 8.23 -13.58
C GLU A 79 6.61 8.73 -12.16
N LEU A 80 6.33 10.03 -11.97
CA LEU A 80 6.16 10.62 -10.64
C LEU A 80 5.08 9.89 -9.83
N PHE A 81 3.91 9.64 -10.43
CA PHE A 81 2.86 8.89 -9.74
C PHE A 81 3.25 7.44 -9.48
N ASN A 82 3.94 6.81 -10.43
CA ASN A 82 4.39 5.43 -10.30
C ASN A 82 5.42 5.27 -9.17
N ASP A 83 6.38 6.18 -9.06
CA ASP A 83 7.39 6.18 -8.02
C ASP A 83 6.74 6.44 -6.66
N ALA A 84 5.87 7.45 -6.57
CA ALA A 84 5.17 7.80 -5.35
C ALA A 84 4.31 6.64 -4.80
N ARG A 85 3.50 5.98 -5.66
CA ARG A 85 2.69 4.84 -5.21
C ARG A 85 3.53 3.65 -4.78
N THR A 86 4.67 3.43 -5.44
CA THR A 86 5.55 2.29 -5.18
C THR A 86 6.29 2.49 -3.87
N LEU A 87 6.83 3.68 -3.65
CA LEU A 87 7.45 4.05 -2.38
C LEU A 87 6.44 3.97 -1.23
N ALA A 88 5.23 4.51 -1.40
CA ALA A 88 4.19 4.43 -0.38
C ALA A 88 3.84 2.97 -0.03
N ALA A 89 3.64 2.11 -1.04
CA ALA A 89 3.37 0.69 -0.82
C ALA A 89 4.54 -0.04 -0.13
N ALA A 90 5.78 0.25 -0.54
CA ALA A 90 6.97 -0.36 0.04
C ALA A 90 7.15 0.02 1.51
N VAL A 91 6.98 1.30 1.85
CA VAL A 91 7.07 1.76 3.24
C VAL A 91 5.91 1.20 4.07
N ALA A 92 4.69 1.17 3.54
CA ALA A 92 3.55 0.56 4.22
C ALA A 92 3.81 -0.91 4.54
N PHE A 93 4.32 -1.67 3.56
CA PHE A 93 4.68 -3.07 3.75
C PHE A 93 5.74 -3.25 4.83
N ALA A 94 6.83 -2.47 4.79
CA ALA A 94 7.89 -2.52 5.80
C ALA A 94 7.36 -2.23 7.22
N LEU A 95 6.47 -1.23 7.37
CA LEU A 95 5.85 -0.91 8.66
C LEU A 95 4.98 -2.06 9.19
N LEU A 96 4.19 -2.69 8.32
CA LEU A 96 3.38 -3.85 8.68
C LEU A 96 4.25 -5.06 9.06
N THR A 97 5.35 -5.30 8.36
CA THR A 97 6.31 -6.34 8.70
C THR A 97 6.94 -6.09 10.08
N VAL A 98 7.40 -4.87 10.35
CA VAL A 98 7.95 -4.50 11.67
C VAL A 98 6.90 -4.67 12.77
N LEU A 99 5.66 -4.25 12.51
CA LEU A 99 4.56 -4.41 13.46
C LEU A 99 4.32 -5.90 13.76
N ALA A 100 4.22 -6.75 12.73
CA ALA A 100 3.99 -8.17 12.88
C ALA A 100 5.10 -8.87 13.67
N LEU A 101 6.37 -8.56 13.37
CA LEU A 101 7.53 -9.16 14.07
C LEU A 101 7.60 -8.78 15.56
N ARG A 102 7.09 -7.60 15.94
CA ARG A 102 7.07 -7.14 17.34
C ARG A 102 6.01 -7.85 18.17
N GLU A 103 4.84 -8.16 17.59
CA GLU A 103 3.78 -8.91 18.26
C GLU A 103 4.15 -10.39 18.47
N THR A 104 5.02 -10.95 17.62
CA THR A 104 5.44 -12.36 17.72
C THR A 104 6.57 -12.63 18.72
N THR A 105 7.18 -11.60 19.31
CA THR A 105 8.28 -11.79 20.27
C THR A 105 7.70 -12.13 21.65
N PRO A 106 7.89 -13.36 22.18
CA PRO A 106 7.37 -13.72 23.50
C PRO A 106 8.07 -12.89 24.58
N SER A 107 7.33 -12.43 25.60
CA SER A 107 7.95 -11.78 26.77
C SER A 107 8.79 -12.80 27.56
N PRO A 108 10.07 -12.53 27.86
CA PRO A 108 10.95 -13.42 28.63
C PRO A 108 10.44 -13.76 30.04
N THR A 109 9.47 -13.00 30.55
CA THR A 109 8.97 -13.11 31.92
C THR A 109 7.90 -14.19 32.10
N ALA A 110 7.37 -14.77 31.02
CA ALA A 110 6.30 -15.78 31.09
C ALA A 110 6.81 -17.20 31.41
N ASP A 111 8.12 -17.42 31.40
CA ASP A 111 8.76 -18.72 31.65
C ASP A 111 9.56 -18.68 32.97
N LYS A 112 8.86 -18.46 34.08
CA LYS A 112 9.38 -18.85 35.39
C LYS A 112 8.49 -19.98 35.92
N PRO A 113 9.02 -21.20 36.09
CA PRO A 113 8.30 -22.27 36.78
C PRO A 113 7.85 -21.75 38.15
N GLN A 114 6.56 -21.84 38.44
CA GLN A 114 6.08 -21.65 39.80
C GLN A 114 6.60 -22.82 40.64
N GLU A 115 7.62 -22.54 41.45
CA GLU A 115 8.17 -23.49 42.42
C GLU A 115 7.11 -23.74 43.51
N PRO A 116 6.63 -24.99 43.69
CA PRO A 116 5.66 -25.29 44.74
C PRO A 116 6.33 -25.19 46.12
N ALA A 117 5.68 -24.45 47.01
CA ALA A 117 6.06 -24.25 48.41
C ALA A 117 5.75 -25.48 49.27
#